data_AF-A0A537FUD3-F1
#
_entry.id   AF-A0A537FUD3-F1
#
_cell.length_a   1.000
_cell.length_b   1.000
_cell.length_c   1.000
_cell.angle_alpha   90.00
_cell.angle_beta   90.00
_cell.angle_gamma   90.00
#
_symmetry.space_group_name_H-M   'P 1'
#
loop_
_entity.id
_entity.type
_entity.pdbx_description
1 polymer ?
#
loop_
_entity_poly.entity_id
_entity_poly.type
_entity_poly.pdbx_seq_one_letter_code
_entity_poly.pdbx_strand_id
1 'polypeptide(L)'
;MKTIRMAIIAIALLAIISIAPATIPRAHADLGTEMWLNQAYAGTDPFFSTTLNAYTPGSTATLNIPVSYANPYGGAYIDVTGANLRMDWNGNYTNTGSVSSTNPLRIYQNSQGSIVLTFQVPDTNTASNYRTHSVTSFTVNYTTPASAGTKQFIGFVFSTFAVYSADQASGMSIAQQLGLLNTGFSGVPTLCGAFGTQSFKTEQGNALCQQALQQGNLGLAQYKSGNFANANTSFKSAQTYWNQALQAESSDAGTQSVATMTSGWGTLLLGIGGVLAGVGATVYAFKRPRGLSSAVSNPSASTSALMPSK
;
A
#
# COMPACT_ATOMS: atom_id res chain seq x y z
N MET A 1 34.41 -52.45 -55.44
CA MET A 1 33.77 -51.12 -55.58
C MET A 1 32.41 -50.96 -54.87
N LYS A 2 31.61 -52.03 -54.68
CA LYS A 2 30.30 -51.93 -53.97
C LYS A 2 30.41 -51.67 -52.45
N THR A 3 31.45 -52.17 -51.79
CA THR A 3 31.63 -52.07 -50.33
C THR A 3 32.12 -50.69 -49.87
N ILE A 4 32.94 -50.00 -50.67
CA ILE A 4 33.43 -48.65 -50.37
C ILE A 4 32.29 -47.61 -50.50
N ARG A 5 31.35 -47.81 -51.43
CA ARG A 5 30.17 -46.95 -51.58
C ARG A 5 29.17 -47.10 -50.42
N MET A 6 29.07 -48.30 -49.82
CA MET A 6 28.24 -48.53 -48.63
C MET A 6 28.83 -47.90 -47.36
N ALA A 7 30.17 -47.90 -47.21
CA ALA A 7 30.84 -47.31 -46.05
C ALA A 7 30.71 -45.77 -46.03
N ILE A 8 30.76 -45.11 -47.18
CA ILE A 8 30.61 -43.65 -47.28
C ILE A 8 29.17 -43.22 -46.99
N ILE A 9 28.17 -44.00 -47.41
CA ILE A 9 26.76 -43.75 -47.11
C ILE A 9 26.46 -43.95 -45.61
N ALA A 10 27.08 -44.95 -44.97
CA ALA A 10 26.92 -45.19 -43.53
C ALA A 10 27.53 -44.05 -42.68
N ILE A 11 28.69 -43.51 -43.07
CA ILE A 11 29.33 -42.37 -42.37
C ILE A 11 28.53 -41.07 -42.59
N ALA A 12 27.97 -40.87 -43.79
CA ALA A 12 27.09 -39.74 -44.07
C ALA A 12 25.77 -39.79 -43.27
N LEU A 13 25.19 -40.98 -43.04
CA LEU A 13 24.01 -41.13 -42.19
C LEU A 13 24.31 -40.90 -40.70
N LEU A 14 25.49 -41.29 -40.21
CA LEU A 14 25.91 -41.04 -38.81
C LEU A 14 26.23 -39.57 -38.54
N ALA A 15 26.70 -38.82 -39.54
CA ALA A 15 26.94 -37.37 -39.43
C ALA A 15 25.64 -36.54 -39.40
N ILE A 16 24.54 -37.05 -39.97
CA ILE A 16 23.23 -36.36 -39.97
C ILE A 16 22.52 -36.52 -38.61
N ILE A 17 22.87 -37.53 -37.80
CA ILE A 17 22.31 -37.70 -36.44
C ILE A 17 23.05 -36.83 -35.41
N SER A 18 24.29 -36.42 -35.67
CA SER A 18 25.08 -35.57 -34.76
C SER A 18 24.77 -34.07 -34.81
N ILE A 19 23.85 -33.64 -35.68
CA ILE A 19 23.37 -32.26 -35.74
C ILE A 19 21.87 -32.23 -35.42
N ALA A 20 21.48 -32.89 -34.33
CA ALA A 20 20.26 -32.48 -33.66
C ALA A 20 20.51 -31.06 -33.12
N PRO A 21 19.77 -30.03 -33.55
CA PRO A 21 19.90 -28.72 -32.94
C PRO A 21 19.68 -28.89 -31.43
N ALA A 22 20.56 -28.25 -30.64
CA ALA A 22 20.44 -28.08 -29.20
C ALA A 22 19.24 -27.17 -28.82
N THR A 23 18.11 -27.38 -29.46
CA THR A 23 16.83 -26.73 -29.23
C THR A 23 15.89 -27.70 -28.53
N ILE A 24 16.40 -28.42 -27.52
CA ILE A 24 15.50 -29.04 -26.53
C ILE A 24 14.78 -27.84 -25.88
N PRO A 25 13.45 -27.69 -26.07
CA PRO A 25 12.71 -26.65 -25.38
C PRO A 25 12.96 -26.83 -23.88
N ARG A 26 13.42 -25.77 -23.21
CA ARG A 26 13.79 -25.84 -21.79
C ARG A 26 12.52 -25.74 -20.95
N ALA A 27 12.43 -26.56 -19.91
CA ALA A 27 11.53 -26.32 -18.78
C ALA A 27 11.65 -24.85 -18.38
N HIS A 28 10.55 -24.12 -18.41
CA HIS A 28 10.52 -22.72 -18.01
C HIS A 28 9.47 -22.51 -16.94
N ALA A 29 9.82 -21.61 -16.03
CA ALA A 29 8.90 -21.08 -15.05
C ALA A 29 8.36 -19.76 -15.60
N ASP A 30 7.08 -19.52 -15.36
CA ASP A 30 6.40 -18.28 -15.72
C ASP A 30 5.97 -17.53 -14.46
N LEU A 31 5.90 -16.22 -14.55
CA LEU A 31 5.36 -15.36 -13.50
C LEU A 31 3.85 -15.20 -13.68
N GLY A 32 3.10 -15.37 -12.59
CA GLY A 32 1.74 -14.84 -12.53
C GLY A 32 1.73 -13.37 -12.11
N THR A 33 0.53 -12.81 -11.94
CA THR A 33 0.33 -11.42 -11.52
C THR A 33 0.93 -11.19 -10.14
N GLU A 34 1.81 -10.20 -10.04
CA GLU A 34 2.44 -9.82 -8.79
C GLU A 34 1.46 -9.08 -7.87
N MET A 35 1.72 -9.15 -6.56
CA MET A 35 0.97 -8.40 -5.57
C MET A 35 1.93 -7.67 -4.64
N TRP A 36 1.85 -6.34 -4.67
CA TRP A 36 2.41 -5.49 -3.63
C TRP A 36 1.50 -5.52 -2.39
N LEU A 37 2.09 -5.51 -1.20
CA LEU A 37 1.38 -5.57 0.08
C LEU A 37 1.92 -4.52 1.04
N ASN A 38 1.07 -4.06 1.96
CA ASN A 38 1.37 -3.04 2.98
C ASN A 38 1.70 -1.66 2.38
N GLN A 39 1.03 -1.30 1.28
CA GLN A 39 1.12 0.01 0.66
C GLN A 39 0.57 1.10 1.59
N ALA A 40 1.18 2.29 1.54
CA ALA A 40 0.58 3.50 2.10
C ALA A 40 -0.63 3.96 1.29
N TYR A 41 -0.61 3.72 -0.02
CA TYR A 41 -1.72 3.95 -0.93
C TYR A 41 -1.63 3.01 -2.15
N ALA A 42 -2.78 2.52 -2.60
CA ALA A 42 -2.90 1.75 -3.83
C ALA A 42 -4.11 2.26 -4.62
N GLY A 43 -3.89 2.67 -5.87
CA GLY A 43 -4.93 3.26 -6.71
C GLY A 43 -4.40 4.31 -7.67
N THR A 44 -5.32 5.03 -8.31
CA THR A 44 -5.00 6.12 -9.23
C THR A 44 -4.56 7.37 -8.48
N ASP A 45 -3.29 7.72 -8.62
CA ASP A 45 -2.74 8.93 -8.02
C ASP A 45 -3.01 10.16 -8.92
N PRO A 46 -3.58 11.27 -8.41
CA PRO A 46 -3.88 12.45 -9.22
C PRO A 46 -2.66 13.22 -9.74
N PHE A 47 -1.52 13.17 -9.05
CA PHE A 47 -0.28 13.83 -9.47
C PHE A 47 0.38 13.03 -10.60
N PHE A 48 0.48 11.71 -10.44
CA PHE A 48 1.09 10.85 -11.47
C PHE A 48 0.14 10.47 -12.61
N SER A 49 -1.18 10.70 -12.43
CA SER A 49 -2.22 10.34 -13.40
C SER A 49 -2.19 8.87 -13.82
N THR A 50 -1.80 7.98 -12.92
CA THR A 50 -1.68 6.53 -13.16
C THR A 50 -1.95 5.73 -11.90
N THR A 51 -2.28 4.46 -12.07
CA THR A 51 -2.42 3.51 -10.96
C THR A 51 -1.03 3.10 -10.48
N LEU A 52 -0.83 3.17 -9.16
CA LEU A 52 0.45 2.86 -8.54
C LEU A 52 0.28 2.17 -7.19
N ASN A 53 1.38 1.58 -6.72
CA ASN A 53 1.57 1.13 -5.35
C ASN A 53 2.56 2.08 -4.67
N ALA A 54 2.08 2.87 -3.71
CA ALA A 54 2.89 3.84 -3.00
C ALA A 54 3.30 3.35 -1.61
N TYR A 55 4.53 3.65 -1.23
CA TYR A 55 5.11 3.37 0.09
C TYR A 55 5.82 4.60 0.63
N THR A 56 6.01 4.66 1.95
CA THR A 56 6.79 5.73 2.59
C THR A 56 8.24 5.31 2.83
N PRO A 57 9.19 6.25 2.87
CA PRO A 57 10.57 5.98 3.29
C PRO A 57 10.65 5.20 4.61
N GLY A 58 11.53 4.20 4.65
CA GLY A 58 11.76 3.34 5.81
C GLY A 58 10.63 2.34 6.10
N SER A 59 9.55 2.32 5.31
CA SER A 59 8.55 1.25 5.38
C SER A 59 9.05 -0.02 4.69
N THR A 60 8.49 -1.16 5.09
CA THR A 60 8.81 -2.45 4.47
C THR A 60 7.86 -2.73 3.32
N ALA A 61 8.37 -2.68 2.08
CA ALA A 61 7.64 -3.12 0.91
C ALA A 61 7.68 -4.65 0.84
N THR A 62 6.52 -5.26 0.61
CA THR A 62 6.39 -6.71 0.44
C THR A 62 5.82 -7.00 -0.94
N LEU A 63 6.54 -7.82 -1.69
CA LEU A 63 6.19 -8.24 -3.04
C LEU A 63 5.97 -9.75 -3.04
N ASN A 64 4.74 -10.15 -3.33
CA ASN A 64 4.37 -11.56 -3.50
C ASN A 64 4.24 -11.88 -4.98
N ILE A 65 5.01 -12.86 -5.45
CA ILE A 65 5.08 -13.23 -6.86
C ILE A 65 4.76 -14.71 -7.01
N PRO A 66 3.62 -15.06 -7.61
CA PRO A 66 3.34 -16.43 -7.98
C PRO A 66 4.27 -16.86 -9.12
N VAL A 67 4.93 -17.99 -8.94
CA VAL A 67 5.74 -18.66 -9.95
C VAL A 67 5.04 -19.94 -10.34
N SER A 68 4.76 -20.09 -11.62
CA SER A 68 4.10 -21.26 -12.18
C SER A 68 5.07 -22.10 -12.98
N TYR A 69 4.86 -23.41 -12.95
CA TYR A 69 5.55 -24.33 -13.85
C TYR A 69 4.53 -24.91 -14.84
N ALA A 70 4.21 -24.13 -15.86
CA ALA A 70 3.20 -24.50 -16.87
C ALA A 70 3.77 -25.34 -18.01
N ASN A 71 5.08 -25.26 -18.27
CA ASN A 71 5.68 -25.95 -19.40
C ASN A 71 6.72 -27.02 -18.99
N PRO A 72 6.33 -28.32 -19.01
CA PRO A 72 7.08 -29.41 -18.40
C PRO A 72 8.33 -29.87 -19.16
N TYR A 73 8.73 -29.23 -20.27
CA TYR A 73 9.75 -29.81 -21.16
C TYR A 73 11.04 -30.18 -20.41
N GLY A 74 11.18 -31.48 -20.13
CA GLY A 74 12.35 -32.14 -19.54
C GLY A 74 12.28 -32.50 -18.05
N GLY A 75 11.31 -32.07 -17.25
CA GLY A 75 11.34 -32.33 -15.79
C GLY A 75 9.98 -32.39 -15.10
N ALA A 76 9.87 -33.18 -14.02
CA ALA A 76 8.64 -33.30 -13.23
C ALA A 76 8.42 -32.11 -12.28
N TYR A 77 9.47 -31.34 -12.00
CA TYR A 77 9.46 -30.19 -11.10
C TYR A 77 10.59 -29.21 -11.43
N ILE A 78 10.47 -28.02 -10.86
CA ILE A 78 11.57 -27.06 -10.69
C ILE A 78 11.79 -26.82 -9.20
N ASP A 79 13.04 -26.56 -8.83
CA ASP A 79 13.42 -26.12 -7.49
C ASP A 79 13.88 -24.67 -7.59
N VAL A 80 13.06 -23.74 -7.11
CA VAL A 80 13.41 -22.32 -7.05
C VAL A 80 14.36 -22.09 -5.90
N THR A 81 15.54 -21.56 -6.20
CA THR A 81 16.68 -21.45 -5.27
C THR A 81 17.01 -20.02 -4.88
N GLY A 82 16.41 -19.03 -5.55
CA GLY A 82 16.63 -17.62 -5.25
C GLY A 82 15.86 -16.71 -6.20
N ALA A 83 15.61 -15.49 -5.75
CA ALA A 83 15.05 -14.43 -6.57
C ALA A 83 15.69 -13.08 -6.23
N ASN A 84 15.74 -12.20 -7.24
CA ASN A 84 16.36 -10.89 -7.14
C ASN A 84 15.51 -9.85 -7.87
N LEU A 85 15.30 -8.71 -7.24
CA LEU A 85 14.55 -7.57 -7.75
C LEU A 85 15.49 -6.37 -7.88
N ARG A 86 15.51 -5.77 -9.06
CA ARG A 86 16.24 -4.53 -9.33
C ARG A 86 15.30 -3.40 -9.67
N MET A 87 15.51 -2.25 -9.02
CA MET A 87 14.71 -1.04 -9.21
C MET A 87 15.50 0.02 -9.98
N ASP A 88 14.78 0.97 -10.60
CA ASP A 88 15.36 2.06 -11.40
C ASP A 88 16.28 3.00 -10.60
N TRP A 89 16.10 3.08 -9.28
CA TRP A 89 16.98 3.81 -8.36
C TRP A 89 18.25 3.02 -7.97
N ASN A 90 18.62 2.00 -8.76
CA ASN A 90 19.76 1.11 -8.52
C ASN A 90 19.63 0.27 -7.23
N GLY A 91 18.42 0.13 -6.69
CA GLY A 91 18.13 -0.80 -5.61
C GLY A 91 18.23 -2.24 -6.10
N ASN A 92 18.88 -3.10 -5.31
CA ASN A 92 19.07 -4.52 -5.63
C ASN A 92 18.71 -5.36 -4.40
N TYR A 93 17.61 -6.10 -4.49
CA TYR A 93 17.01 -6.80 -3.37
C TYR A 93 16.94 -8.29 -3.66
N THR A 94 17.56 -9.09 -2.82
CA THR A 94 17.48 -10.55 -2.88
C THR A 94 16.38 -11.02 -1.94
N ASN A 95 15.62 -12.02 -2.36
CA ASN A 95 14.65 -12.63 -1.47
C ASN A 95 15.37 -13.17 -0.21
N THR A 96 14.78 -12.97 0.95
CA THR A 96 15.29 -13.52 2.21
C THR A 96 14.21 -14.42 2.82
N GLY A 97 14.59 -15.65 3.19
CA GLY A 97 13.72 -16.59 3.91
C GLY A 97 12.72 -17.40 3.08
N SER A 98 12.15 -16.86 2.00
CA SER A 98 11.12 -17.56 1.22
C SER A 98 11.65 -18.72 0.37
N VAL A 99 12.84 -18.56 -0.23
CA VAL A 99 13.53 -19.57 -1.04
C VAL A 99 15.05 -19.42 -0.87
N SER A 100 15.79 -20.52 -0.88
CA SER A 100 17.26 -20.50 -0.91
C SER A 100 17.82 -21.76 -1.58
N SER A 101 19.13 -21.81 -1.81
CA SER A 101 19.81 -23.02 -2.30
C SER A 101 19.74 -24.19 -1.32
N THR A 102 19.63 -23.92 -0.01
CA THR A 102 19.52 -24.93 1.05
C THR A 102 18.06 -25.26 1.43
N ASN A 103 17.12 -24.41 1.04
CA ASN A 103 15.68 -24.58 1.21
C ASN A 103 14.93 -24.13 -0.05
N PRO A 104 15.02 -24.92 -1.15
CA PRO A 104 14.40 -24.54 -2.39
C PRO A 104 12.88 -24.70 -2.33
N LEU A 105 12.15 -23.83 -3.04
CA LEU A 105 10.73 -24.01 -3.29
C LEU A 105 10.54 -24.93 -4.49
N ARG A 106 10.10 -26.16 -4.20
CA ARG A 106 9.75 -27.13 -5.23
C ARG A 106 8.37 -26.84 -5.81
N ILE A 107 8.31 -26.69 -7.13
CA ILE A 107 7.07 -26.48 -7.87
C ILE A 107 6.93 -27.63 -8.87
N TYR A 108 5.88 -28.44 -8.68
CA TYR A 108 5.55 -29.54 -9.58
C TYR A 108 4.92 -29.02 -10.87
N GLN A 109 4.95 -29.87 -11.91
CA GLN A 109 4.28 -29.57 -13.17
C GLN A 109 2.82 -29.15 -12.95
N ASN A 110 2.39 -28.13 -13.69
CA ASN A 110 1.04 -27.55 -13.63
C ASN A 110 0.66 -27.01 -12.24
N SER A 111 1.64 -26.77 -11.38
CA SER A 111 1.44 -26.18 -10.06
C SER A 111 2.06 -24.79 -9.99
N GLN A 112 1.70 -24.05 -8.94
CA GLN A 112 2.26 -22.74 -8.64
C GLN A 112 2.84 -22.74 -7.23
N GLY A 113 3.94 -22.03 -7.05
CA GLY A 113 4.49 -21.64 -5.77
C GLY A 113 4.51 -20.12 -5.65
N SER A 114 4.78 -19.60 -4.45
CA SER A 114 4.87 -18.15 -4.25
C SER A 114 6.23 -17.77 -3.71
N ILE A 115 6.85 -16.77 -4.34
CA ILE A 115 8.05 -16.13 -3.83
C ILE A 115 7.63 -14.85 -3.13
N VAL A 116 8.06 -14.68 -1.88
CA VAL A 116 7.90 -13.45 -1.13
C VAL A 116 9.25 -12.74 -1.07
N LEU A 117 9.27 -11.47 -1.46
CA LEU A 117 10.44 -10.59 -1.37
C LEU A 117 10.06 -9.38 -0.54
N THR A 118 10.91 -9.02 0.42
CA THR A 118 10.74 -7.85 1.28
C THR A 118 11.99 -6.97 1.22
N PHE A 119 11.79 -5.66 1.26
CA PHE A 119 12.89 -4.70 1.37
C PHE A 119 12.43 -3.42 2.08
N GLN A 120 13.40 -2.67 2.61
CA GLN A 120 13.14 -1.33 3.15
C GLN A 120 13.13 -0.31 2.02
N VAL A 121 12.06 0.47 1.94
CA VAL A 121 11.91 1.54 0.95
C VAL A 121 12.90 2.65 1.29
N PRO A 122 13.73 3.10 0.33
CA PRO A 122 14.75 4.11 0.60
C PRO A 122 14.11 5.50 0.79
N ASP A 123 14.95 6.47 1.14
CA ASP A 123 14.52 7.87 1.22
C ASP A 123 14.22 8.50 -0.15
N THR A 124 13.63 9.69 -0.12
CA THR A 124 13.26 10.43 -1.33
C THR A 124 14.45 11.06 -2.06
N ASN A 125 15.65 11.04 -1.47
CA ASN A 125 16.88 11.45 -2.16
C ASN A 125 17.38 10.34 -3.09
N THR A 126 17.14 9.08 -2.71
CA THR A 126 17.47 7.90 -3.51
C THR A 126 16.37 7.60 -4.53
N ALA A 127 15.11 7.65 -4.10
CA ALA A 127 13.94 7.37 -4.93
C ALA A 127 12.96 8.55 -4.87
N SER A 128 13.06 9.45 -5.84
CA SER A 128 12.32 10.72 -5.84
C SER A 128 10.80 10.54 -5.82
N ASN A 129 10.15 11.24 -4.90
CA ASN A 129 8.70 11.28 -4.78
C ASN A 129 7.98 12.12 -5.86
N TYR A 130 8.74 12.72 -6.78
CA TYR A 130 8.23 13.50 -7.91
C TYR A 130 8.14 12.69 -9.21
N ARG A 131 8.51 11.41 -9.18
CA ARG A 131 8.33 10.50 -10.32
C ARG A 131 7.87 9.13 -9.85
N THR A 132 7.31 8.37 -10.77
CA THR A 132 7.09 6.94 -10.57
C THR A 132 8.38 6.18 -10.80
N HIS A 133 8.42 4.97 -10.26
CA HIS A 133 9.54 4.05 -10.31
C HIS A 133 9.09 2.71 -10.87
N SER A 134 10.04 2.00 -11.45
CA SER A 134 9.81 0.72 -12.11
C SER A 134 10.82 -0.32 -11.68
N VAL A 135 10.39 -1.58 -11.78
CA VAL A 135 11.28 -2.73 -11.70
C VAL A 135 12.04 -2.82 -13.02
N THR A 136 13.37 -2.70 -12.97
CA THR A 136 14.22 -2.83 -14.16
C THR A 136 14.51 -4.28 -14.52
N SER A 137 14.55 -5.16 -13.52
CA SER A 137 14.69 -6.60 -13.73
C SER A 137 14.19 -7.36 -12.51
N PHE A 138 13.39 -8.40 -12.74
CA PHE A 138 13.15 -9.42 -11.73
C PHE A 138 13.67 -10.75 -12.22
N THR A 139 14.45 -11.42 -11.40
CA THR A 139 15.24 -12.57 -11.80
C THR A 139 15.02 -13.69 -10.82
N VAL A 140 14.71 -14.88 -11.34
CA VAL A 140 14.49 -16.07 -10.52
C VAL A 140 15.43 -17.17 -10.96
N ASN A 141 16.17 -17.71 -9.99
CA ASN A 141 17.11 -18.79 -10.18
C ASN A 141 16.46 -20.11 -9.77
N TYR A 142 16.58 -21.13 -10.62
CA TYR A 142 16.01 -22.44 -10.37
C TYR A 142 16.89 -23.56 -10.89
N THR A 143 16.68 -24.76 -10.38
CA THR A 143 17.24 -26.02 -10.90
C THR A 143 16.13 -26.94 -11.36
N THR A 144 16.44 -27.86 -12.26
CA THR A 144 15.48 -28.85 -12.76
C THR A 144 16.20 -30.19 -12.99
N PRO A 145 15.55 -31.34 -12.77
CA PRO A 145 16.14 -32.65 -13.09
C PRO A 145 16.39 -32.82 -14.60
N ALA A 146 15.73 -32.01 -15.44
CA ALA A 146 15.88 -32.01 -16.90
C ALA A 146 17.28 -31.67 -17.39
N SER A 147 17.98 -30.82 -16.63
CA SER A 147 19.19 -30.15 -17.10
C SER A 147 20.03 -29.73 -15.91
N ALA A 148 21.27 -30.19 -15.87
CA ALA A 148 22.21 -29.81 -14.83
C ALA A 148 22.50 -28.29 -14.84
N GLY A 149 22.80 -27.77 -13.65
CA GLY A 149 23.17 -26.38 -13.39
C GLY A 149 21.99 -25.44 -13.16
N THR A 150 22.29 -24.31 -12.53
CA THR A 150 21.30 -23.25 -12.27
C THR A 150 20.85 -22.60 -13.58
N LYS A 151 19.54 -22.45 -13.70
CA LYS A 151 18.88 -21.73 -14.77
C LYS A 151 18.26 -20.46 -14.21
N GLN A 152 17.99 -19.53 -15.10
CA GLN A 152 17.45 -18.23 -14.76
C GLN A 152 16.34 -17.87 -15.73
N PHE A 153 15.27 -17.28 -15.22
CA PHE A 153 14.33 -16.55 -16.05
C PHE A 153 14.18 -15.12 -15.53
N ILE A 154 13.78 -14.22 -16.42
CA ILE A 154 13.67 -12.78 -16.17
C ILE A 154 12.23 -12.35 -16.47
N GLY A 155 11.60 -11.70 -15.50
CA GLY A 155 10.30 -11.06 -15.64
C GLY A 155 10.42 -9.56 -15.91
N PHE A 156 9.51 -9.02 -16.72
CA PHE A 156 9.59 -7.64 -17.22
C PHE A 156 8.34 -6.79 -16.98
N VAL A 157 7.26 -7.35 -16.42
CA VAL A 157 5.99 -6.63 -16.22
C VAL A 157 5.71 -6.54 -14.73
N PHE A 158 5.75 -5.33 -14.19
CA PHE A 158 5.44 -5.00 -12.82
C PHE A 158 4.61 -3.73 -12.79
N SER A 159 3.67 -3.66 -11.87
CA SER A 159 2.89 -2.48 -11.54
C SER A 159 3.78 -1.32 -11.09
N THR A 160 3.33 -0.11 -11.40
CA THR A 160 4.02 1.14 -11.08
C THR A 160 4.23 1.29 -9.58
N PHE A 161 5.44 1.69 -9.19
CA PHE A 161 5.83 1.92 -7.80
C PHE A 161 6.02 3.43 -7.55
N ALA A 162 5.68 3.92 -6.36
CA ALA A 162 6.01 5.28 -5.94
C ALA A 162 6.53 5.32 -4.50
N VAL A 163 7.47 6.24 -4.25
CA VAL A 163 7.94 6.57 -2.90
C VAL A 163 7.28 7.88 -2.50
N TYR A 164 6.34 7.85 -1.58
CA TYR A 164 5.65 9.03 -1.09
C TYR A 164 6.47 9.75 -0.02
N SER A 165 6.50 11.08 -0.11
CA SER A 165 6.81 11.89 1.06
C SER A 165 5.77 11.67 2.18
N ALA A 166 6.12 12.07 3.41
CA ALA A 166 5.18 12.00 4.54
C ALA A 166 3.89 12.80 4.28
N ASP A 167 4.01 13.96 3.61
CA ASP A 167 2.85 14.79 3.25
C ASP A 167 1.98 14.15 2.17
N GLN A 168 2.56 13.47 1.17
CA GLN A 168 1.79 12.71 0.18
C GLN A 168 1.01 11.58 0.83
N ALA A 169 1.66 10.78 1.66
CA ALA A 169 1.00 9.65 2.32
C ALA A 169 -0.14 10.10 3.25
N SER A 170 0.12 11.13 4.07
CA SER A 170 -0.90 11.74 4.93
C SER A 170 -2.04 12.33 4.12
N GLY A 171 -1.74 13.13 3.09
CA GLY A 171 -2.73 13.78 2.25
C GLY A 171 -3.61 12.80 1.48
N MET A 172 -3.00 11.78 0.87
CA MET A 172 -3.74 10.74 0.13
C MET A 172 -4.61 9.88 1.03
N SER A 173 -4.13 9.55 2.25
CA SER A 173 -4.96 8.85 3.23
C SER A 173 -6.21 9.66 3.59
N ILE A 174 -6.05 10.97 3.84
CA ILE A 174 -7.18 11.86 4.12
C ILE A 174 -8.10 11.99 2.89
N ALA A 175 -7.53 12.19 1.69
CA ALA A 175 -8.32 12.32 0.47
C ALA A 175 -9.13 11.05 0.17
N GLN A 176 -8.56 9.86 0.41
CA GLN A 176 -9.25 8.59 0.29
C GLN A 176 -10.37 8.47 1.34
N GLN A 177 -10.09 8.82 2.60
CA GLN A 177 -11.09 8.82 3.66
C GLN A 177 -12.24 9.77 3.35
N LEU A 178 -11.96 10.94 2.78
CA LEU A 178 -12.93 11.98 2.37
C LEU A 178 -13.66 11.66 1.05
N GLY A 179 -13.36 10.54 0.40
CA GLY A 179 -13.96 10.17 -0.89
C GLY A 179 -13.57 11.08 -2.06
N LEU A 180 -12.53 11.90 -1.91
CA LEU A 180 -12.10 12.88 -2.92
C LEU A 180 -11.44 12.26 -4.15
N LEU A 181 -11.03 10.99 -4.06
CA LEU A 181 -10.30 10.28 -5.11
C LEU A 181 -11.20 9.45 -6.05
N ASN A 182 -12.49 9.31 -5.72
CA ASN A 182 -13.43 8.49 -6.49
C ASN A 182 -14.62 9.34 -6.95
N THR A 183 -14.71 9.61 -8.25
CA THR A 183 -15.85 10.31 -8.86
C THR A 183 -16.96 9.37 -9.37
N GLY A 184 -16.83 8.04 -9.20
CA GLY A 184 -17.71 7.08 -9.89
C GLY A 184 -18.03 5.76 -9.18
N PHE A 185 -17.74 5.59 -7.88
CA PHE A 185 -18.07 4.35 -7.16
C PHE A 185 -19.32 4.52 -6.29
N SER A 186 -20.33 3.67 -6.53
CA SER A 186 -21.47 3.53 -5.63
C SER A 186 -20.97 2.94 -4.30
N GLY A 187 -21.17 3.66 -3.19
CA GLY A 187 -20.78 3.22 -1.84
C GLY A 187 -19.58 3.94 -1.21
N VAL A 188 -18.87 4.83 -1.94
CA VAL A 188 -17.99 5.82 -1.30
C VAL A 188 -18.78 7.12 -1.20
N PRO A 189 -19.19 7.54 0.01
CA PRO A 189 -19.95 8.77 0.16
C PRO A 189 -19.09 9.95 -0.31
N THR A 190 -19.51 10.60 -1.38
CA THR A 190 -18.86 11.84 -1.83
C THR A 190 -19.05 12.89 -0.77
N LEU A 191 -18.00 13.65 -0.48
CA LEU A 191 -18.09 14.78 0.43
C LEU A 191 -19.22 15.73 -0.02
N CYS A 192 -20.17 16.00 0.89
CA CYS A 192 -21.41 16.75 0.63
C CYS A 192 -22.41 16.13 -0.36
N GLY A 193 -22.25 14.84 -0.67
CA GLY A 193 -23.11 14.08 -1.56
C GLY A 193 -22.78 14.29 -3.05
N ALA A 194 -22.68 13.19 -3.80
CA ALA A 194 -22.94 13.16 -5.23
C ALA A 194 -24.04 12.13 -5.46
N PHE A 195 -25.07 12.51 -6.22
CA PHE A 195 -26.28 11.73 -6.49
C PHE A 195 -27.21 11.50 -5.27
N GLY A 196 -27.77 12.60 -4.75
CA GLY A 196 -29.23 12.65 -4.54
C GLY A 196 -29.84 12.34 -3.18
N THR A 197 -29.12 12.06 -2.08
CA THR A 197 -29.83 11.71 -0.81
C THR A 197 -29.26 12.16 0.53
N GLN A 198 -28.09 12.79 0.68
CA GLN A 198 -27.62 13.24 2.01
C GLN A 198 -26.96 14.61 2.01
N SER A 199 -27.80 15.65 2.02
CA SER A 199 -27.44 16.97 2.54
C SER A 199 -27.61 16.95 4.07
N PHE A 200 -26.75 17.66 4.80
CA PHE A 200 -26.96 17.88 6.23
C PHE A 200 -28.34 18.54 6.45
N LYS A 201 -29.05 18.21 7.53
CA LYS A 201 -30.34 18.84 7.83
C LYS A 201 -30.15 20.26 8.34
N THR A 202 -29.05 20.50 9.03
CA THR A 202 -28.72 21.81 9.59
C THR A 202 -28.09 22.73 8.55
N GLU A 203 -28.46 24.02 8.58
CA GLU A 203 -27.80 25.05 7.75
C GLU A 203 -26.31 25.14 8.09
N GLN A 204 -25.98 25.02 9.38
CA GLN A 204 -24.60 25.02 9.86
C GLN A 204 -23.81 23.82 9.33
N GLY A 205 -24.37 22.61 9.37
CA GLY A 205 -23.76 21.40 8.79
C GLY A 205 -23.54 21.55 7.28
N ASN A 206 -24.51 22.09 6.55
CA ASN A 206 -24.36 22.36 5.11
C ASN A 206 -23.25 23.38 4.82
N ALA A 207 -23.19 24.49 5.57
CA ALA A 207 -22.15 25.50 5.38
C ALA A 207 -20.74 24.95 5.65
N LEU A 208 -20.57 24.19 6.74
CA LEU A 208 -19.31 23.52 7.07
C LEU A 208 -18.93 22.46 6.03
N CYS A 209 -19.91 21.73 5.49
CA CYS A 209 -19.67 20.81 4.40
C CYS A 209 -19.13 21.53 3.16
N GLN A 210 -19.73 22.64 2.76
CA GLN A 210 -19.25 23.42 1.62
C GLN A 210 -17.82 23.94 1.84
N GLN A 211 -17.46 24.32 3.07
CA GLN A 211 -16.08 24.66 3.42
C GLN A 211 -15.14 23.46 3.29
N ALA A 212 -15.56 22.28 3.74
CA ALA A 212 -14.81 21.04 3.56
C ALA A 212 -14.56 20.73 2.08
N LEU A 213 -15.56 20.93 1.22
CA LEU A 213 -15.46 20.70 -0.22
C LEU A 213 -14.48 21.67 -0.88
N GLN A 214 -14.55 22.95 -0.54
CA GLN A 214 -13.62 23.95 -1.05
C GLN A 214 -12.17 23.61 -0.68
N GLN A 215 -11.92 23.23 0.58
CA GLN A 215 -10.59 22.82 1.03
C GLN A 215 -10.13 21.51 0.40
N GLY A 216 -11.04 20.53 0.20
CA GLY A 216 -10.73 19.28 -0.49
C GLY A 216 -10.31 19.52 -1.94
N ASN A 217 -11.04 20.37 -2.66
CA ASN A 217 -10.73 20.76 -4.05
C ASN A 217 -9.41 21.54 -4.15
N LEU A 218 -9.15 22.46 -3.21
CA LEU A 218 -7.88 23.17 -3.12
C LEU A 218 -6.73 22.20 -2.87
N GLY A 219 -6.90 21.25 -1.93
CA GLY A 219 -5.94 20.20 -1.65
C GLY A 219 -5.63 19.34 -2.87
N LEU A 220 -6.66 18.94 -3.63
CA LEU A 220 -6.47 18.20 -4.89
C LEU A 220 -5.70 19.02 -5.93
N ALA A 221 -6.00 20.30 -6.11
CA ALA A 221 -5.30 21.16 -7.05
C ALA A 221 -3.81 21.33 -6.67
N GLN A 222 -3.54 21.52 -5.38
CA GLN A 222 -2.18 21.60 -4.84
C GLN A 222 -1.44 20.27 -4.97
N TYR A 223 -2.12 19.14 -4.73
CA TYR A 223 -1.54 17.81 -4.88
C TYR A 223 -1.13 17.55 -6.34
N LYS A 224 -2.02 17.84 -7.29
CA LYS A 224 -1.77 17.70 -8.74
C LYS A 224 -0.62 18.56 -9.25
N SER A 225 -0.31 19.66 -8.57
CA SER A 225 0.84 20.54 -8.89
C SER A 225 2.13 20.15 -8.15
N GLY A 226 2.12 19.07 -7.35
CA GLY A 226 3.28 18.60 -6.60
C GLY A 226 3.56 19.40 -5.31
N ASN A 227 2.65 20.28 -4.90
CA ASN A 227 2.76 21.02 -3.64
C ASN A 227 2.13 20.21 -2.49
N PHE A 228 2.81 19.12 -2.13
CA PHE A 228 2.27 18.12 -1.21
C PHE A 228 2.06 18.63 0.22
N ALA A 229 2.93 19.52 0.71
CA ALA A 229 2.81 20.11 2.04
C ALA A 229 1.55 20.99 2.18
N ASN A 230 1.30 21.87 1.20
CA ASN A 230 0.09 22.68 1.20
C ASN A 230 -1.14 21.80 0.95
N ALA A 231 -1.05 20.82 0.05
CA ALA A 231 -2.13 19.88 -0.19
C ALA A 231 -2.56 19.15 1.09
N ASN A 232 -1.59 18.63 1.85
CA ASN A 232 -1.85 17.98 3.15
C ASN A 232 -2.53 18.93 4.14
N THR A 233 -2.11 20.20 4.18
CA THR A 233 -2.73 21.24 5.01
C THR A 233 -4.19 21.49 4.63
N SER A 234 -4.48 21.62 3.33
CA SER A 234 -5.85 21.78 2.82
C SER A 234 -6.69 20.52 3.05
N PHE A 235 -6.15 19.32 2.87
CA PHE A 235 -6.86 18.07 3.18
C PHE A 235 -7.20 17.94 4.67
N LYS A 236 -6.27 18.26 5.57
CA LYS A 236 -6.55 18.32 7.02
C LYS A 236 -7.62 19.34 7.39
N SER A 237 -7.61 20.49 6.71
CA SER A 237 -8.66 21.51 6.88
C SER A 237 -10.01 21.00 6.39
N ALA A 238 -10.06 20.33 5.24
CA ALA A 238 -11.25 19.68 4.71
C ALA A 238 -11.83 18.65 5.69
N GLN A 239 -10.96 17.79 6.23
CA GLN A 239 -11.32 16.80 7.24
C GLN A 239 -11.87 17.45 8.51
N THR A 240 -11.27 18.56 8.95
CA THR A 240 -11.73 19.31 10.12
C THR A 240 -13.14 19.84 9.92
N TYR A 241 -13.40 20.54 8.81
CA TYR A 241 -14.72 21.07 8.49
C TYR A 241 -15.77 19.98 8.29
N TRP A 242 -15.41 18.87 7.64
CA TRP A 242 -16.29 17.71 7.47
C TRP A 242 -16.72 17.15 8.82
N ASN A 243 -15.78 16.98 9.74
CA ASN A 243 -16.07 16.48 11.06
C ASN A 243 -16.91 17.47 11.89
N GLN A 244 -16.68 18.77 11.76
CA GLN A 244 -17.52 19.79 12.39
C GLN A 244 -18.95 19.77 11.83
N ALA A 245 -19.11 19.52 10.53
CA ALA A 245 -20.43 19.37 9.91
C ALA A 245 -21.18 18.17 10.49
N LEU A 246 -20.52 17.02 10.65
CA LEU A 246 -21.07 15.83 11.32
C LEU A 246 -21.46 16.12 12.78
N GLN A 247 -20.66 16.90 13.51
CA GLN A 247 -20.98 17.27 14.89
C GLN A 247 -22.23 18.17 14.96
N ALA A 248 -22.33 19.19 14.11
CA ALA A 248 -23.49 20.07 14.05
C ALA A 248 -24.79 19.29 13.75
N GLU A 249 -24.71 18.27 12.90
CA GLU A 249 -25.84 17.39 12.62
C GLU A 249 -26.22 16.53 13.84
N SER A 250 -25.22 16.03 14.57
CA SER A 250 -25.45 15.18 15.75
C SER A 250 -26.03 15.91 16.95
N SER A 251 -25.83 17.24 17.05
CA SER A 251 -26.43 18.06 18.09
C SER A 251 -27.90 18.39 17.83
N ASP A 252 -28.30 18.48 16.56
CA ASP A 252 -29.67 18.89 16.17
C ASP A 252 -30.58 17.71 15.78
N ALA A 253 -30.01 16.61 15.27
CA ALA A 253 -30.78 15.49 14.77
C ALA A 253 -30.58 14.26 15.66
N GLY A 254 -31.69 13.73 16.20
CA GLY A 254 -31.70 12.47 16.95
C GLY A 254 -30.91 11.36 16.24
N THR A 255 -30.34 10.47 17.05
CA THR A 255 -29.31 9.44 16.76
C THR A 255 -29.43 8.64 15.45
N GLN A 256 -30.61 8.58 14.81
CA GLN A 256 -30.82 7.85 13.54
C GLN A 256 -30.21 8.53 12.31
N SER A 257 -30.13 9.86 12.27
CA SER A 257 -29.59 10.59 11.10
C SER A 257 -28.07 10.47 11.00
N VAL A 258 -27.39 10.61 12.14
CA VAL A 258 -25.95 10.43 12.29
C VAL A 258 -25.57 8.99 11.95
N ALA A 259 -26.29 7.98 12.45
CA ALA A 259 -25.97 6.57 12.19
C ALA A 259 -25.98 6.20 10.69
N THR A 260 -26.89 6.81 9.91
CA THR A 260 -26.97 6.61 8.46
C THR A 260 -25.82 7.31 7.74
N MET A 261 -25.40 8.47 8.26
CA MET A 261 -24.29 9.26 7.71
C MET A 261 -22.92 8.81 8.20
N THR A 262 -22.79 8.10 9.33
CA THR A 262 -21.50 7.64 9.90
C THR A 262 -21.20 6.17 9.60
N SER A 263 -22.19 5.37 9.19
CA SER A 263 -21.99 3.96 8.82
C SER A 263 -20.97 3.77 7.68
N GLY A 264 -20.80 4.79 6.82
CA GLY A 264 -19.75 4.84 5.79
C GLY A 264 -18.44 5.53 6.21
N TRP A 265 -18.38 6.17 7.38
CA TRP A 265 -17.27 7.07 7.78
C TRP A 265 -16.71 6.79 9.18
N GLY A 266 -16.95 5.60 9.74
CA GLY A 266 -16.66 5.25 11.14
C GLY A 266 -15.20 5.45 11.61
N THR A 267 -14.25 5.64 10.69
CA THR A 267 -12.84 5.94 10.99
C THR A 267 -12.52 7.43 11.15
N LEU A 268 -13.32 8.34 10.60
CA LEU A 268 -13.07 9.79 10.63
C LEU A 268 -13.34 10.44 11.99
N LEU A 269 -14.30 9.91 12.77
CA LEU A 269 -14.65 10.43 14.10
C LEU A 269 -13.59 10.10 15.17
N LEU A 270 -12.85 8.99 15.01
CA LEU A 270 -11.79 8.60 15.96
C LEU A 270 -10.49 9.40 15.77
N GLY A 271 -10.29 10.05 14.61
CA GLY A 271 -9.10 10.86 14.34
C GLY A 271 -9.02 12.19 15.11
N ILE A 272 -10.15 12.71 15.60
CA ILE A 272 -10.21 14.00 16.32
C ILE A 272 -9.73 13.88 17.76
N GLY A 273 -9.89 12.70 18.39
CA GLY A 273 -9.45 12.48 19.77
C GLY A 273 -7.94 12.70 19.97
N GLY A 274 -7.13 12.48 18.92
CA GLY A 274 -5.69 12.71 18.94
C GLY A 274 -5.24 14.11 18.54
N VAL A 275 -5.96 14.79 17.62
CA VAL A 275 -5.50 16.07 17.05
C VAL A 275 -5.91 17.27 17.93
N LEU A 276 -7.05 17.23 18.60
CA LEU A 276 -7.47 18.33 19.49
C LEU A 276 -6.80 18.30 20.88
N ALA A 277 -6.43 17.10 21.38
CA ALA A 277 -5.70 16.98 22.64
C ALA A 277 -4.26 17.56 22.55
N GLY A 278 -3.63 17.50 21.37
CA GLY A 278 -2.28 18.03 21.15
C GLY A 278 -2.20 19.56 21.09
N VAL A 279 -3.24 20.24 20.61
CA VAL A 279 -3.23 21.71 20.49
C VAL A 279 -3.72 22.39 21.78
N GLY A 280 -4.65 21.76 22.52
CA GLY A 280 -5.12 22.28 23.81
C GLY A 280 -4.08 22.21 24.94
N ALA A 281 -3.31 21.13 25.02
CA ALA A 281 -2.29 20.95 26.07
C ALA A 281 -1.11 21.93 25.91
N THR A 282 -0.76 22.28 24.67
CA THR A 282 0.35 23.19 24.38
C THR A 282 0.01 24.64 24.69
N VAL A 283 -1.24 25.07 24.51
CA VAL A 283 -1.67 26.44 24.86
C VAL A 283 -1.90 26.61 26.37
N TYR A 284 -2.39 25.57 27.06
CA TYR A 284 -2.62 25.65 28.52
C TYR A 284 -1.33 25.63 29.35
N ALA A 285 -0.26 24.99 28.84
CA ALA A 285 1.04 24.99 29.51
C ALA A 285 1.77 26.36 29.47
N PHE A 286 1.46 27.23 28.50
CA PHE A 286 2.09 28.56 28.35
C PHE A 286 1.26 29.72 28.92
N LYS A 287 0.06 29.46 29.46
CA LYS A 287 -0.85 30.51 29.95
C LYS A 287 -1.18 30.42 31.44
N ARG A 288 -0.41 29.69 32.24
CA ARG A 288 -0.58 29.71 33.70
C ARG A 288 0.10 30.95 34.29
N PRO A 289 -0.63 31.96 34.81
CA PRO A 289 -0.03 33.00 35.61
C PRO A 289 0.57 32.39 36.89
N ARG A 290 1.80 32.80 37.21
CA ARG A 290 2.47 32.50 38.47
C ARG A 290 1.88 33.38 39.59
N GLY A 291 1.61 32.75 40.74
CA GLY A 291 1.07 33.36 41.96
C GLY A 291 -0.32 32.78 42.29
N LEU A 292 -0.63 32.24 43.47
CA LEU A 292 -0.11 32.46 44.82
C LEU A 292 -0.25 31.20 45.70
N SER A 293 0.49 31.25 46.81
CA SER A 293 0.81 30.26 47.83
C SER A 293 -0.33 29.47 48.52
N SER A 294 0.09 28.28 48.95
CA SER A 294 -0.15 27.60 50.24
C SER A 294 -1.32 28.06 51.13
N ALA A 295 -2.25 27.13 51.38
CA ALA A 295 -2.96 27.05 52.66
C ALA A 295 -3.19 25.59 53.04
N VAL A 296 -2.50 25.17 54.09
CA VAL A 296 -2.77 23.98 54.90
C VAL A 296 -3.99 24.27 55.77
N SER A 297 -5.00 23.39 55.77
CA SER A 297 -5.72 22.91 56.99
C SER A 297 -7.00 22.13 56.62
N ASN A 298 -7.00 20.83 56.93
CA ASN A 298 -8.19 20.10 57.39
C ASN A 298 -8.42 20.47 58.88
N PRO A 299 -9.53 20.11 59.59
CA PRO A 299 -10.72 19.34 59.19
C PRO A 299 -12.05 19.94 59.72
N SER A 300 -13.21 19.44 59.26
CA SER A 300 -14.41 19.40 60.10
C SER A 300 -15.40 18.32 59.65
N ALA A 301 -15.79 17.52 60.64
CA ALA A 301 -16.61 16.32 60.57
C ALA A 301 -18.06 16.56 60.15
N SER A 302 -18.64 15.60 59.42
CA SER A 302 -20.08 15.42 59.27
C SER A 302 -20.55 14.24 60.13
N THR A 303 -21.32 14.57 61.16
CA THR A 303 -22.11 13.72 62.03
C THR A 303 -23.10 12.85 61.24
N SER A 304 -23.19 11.56 61.59
CA SER A 304 -24.33 10.69 61.27
C SER A 304 -24.91 10.16 62.58
N ALA A 305 -26.22 10.30 62.72
CA ALA A 305 -27.03 10.01 63.90
C ALA A 305 -27.21 8.50 64.13
N LEU A 306 -27.36 8.08 65.41
CA LEU A 306 -28.13 6.91 65.81
C LEU A 306 -28.49 6.93 67.32
N MET A 307 -29.77 7.25 67.56
CA MET A 307 -30.73 6.80 68.59
C MET A 307 -30.43 6.83 70.11
N PRO A 308 -31.45 7.20 70.93
CA PRO A 308 -31.38 7.13 72.39
C PRO A 308 -32.04 5.85 72.95
N SER A 309 -31.52 5.33 74.07
CA SER A 309 -32.34 4.63 75.05
C SER A 309 -31.67 4.57 76.43
N LYS A 310 -32.41 5.12 77.41
CA LYS A 310 -32.34 4.97 78.87
C LYS A 310 -31.13 5.52 79.62
#